data_AF-A0A956V3N8-F1
#
_entry.id   AF-A0A956V3N8-F1
#
_cell.length_a   1.000
_cell.length_b   1.000
_cell.length_c   1.000
_cell.angle_alpha   90.00
_cell.angle_beta   90.00
_cell.angle_gamma   90.00
#
_symmetry.space_group_name_H-M   'P 1'
#
loop_
_entity.id
_entity.type
_entity.pdbx_description
1 polymer ?
#
loop_
_entity_poly.entity_id
_entity_poly.type
_entity_poly.pdbx_seq_one_letter_code
_entity_poly.pdbx_strand_id
1 'polypeptide(L)'
;MKRLWLVLCLLLMSFTYYVNVDGGEADLSGHLQTALDAWRAVDETLNFEEVTEEAEAETIIKYGDEALYGPDLYSLTVQTADESKQTEILIRPSARDNQRVLRHELGLLIGLTTSRTGIMNPAIKPDDPIELSEADINQLDASLNAVKEDLNRDGTVDFYDLAEFARLYGSSDISSPADLNEDGQVDKADLAILQAAYTFAEPSETGPENPNADTTFEEALPPVPGEEPSPDAADPSGPVDPNAPVDPNAPDEPVDPDPDATENSGEPDPLEETPPADDNQDDTTGQEATTGQEETTGDTGETQENPPANQP
;
A
#
# COMPACT_ATOMS: atom_id res chain seq x y z
N MET A 1 7.46 45.12 4.36
CA MET A 1 7.30 44.00 3.42
C MET A 1 7.80 42.75 4.11
N LYS A 2 6.88 42.02 4.75
CA LYS A 2 7.15 40.80 5.51
C LYS A 2 7.18 39.62 4.52
N ARG A 3 8.37 39.19 4.11
CA ARG A 3 8.59 37.82 3.63
C ARG A 3 9.06 37.04 4.84
N LEU A 4 8.11 36.72 5.72
CA LEU A 4 8.36 35.98 6.94
C LEU A 4 8.00 34.53 6.64
N TRP A 5 9.04 33.73 6.39
CA TRP A 5 9.12 32.30 6.71
C TRP A 5 7.76 31.58 6.81
N LEU A 6 7.26 31.10 5.68
CA LEU A 6 6.60 29.80 5.68
C LEU A 6 7.76 28.83 5.45
N VAL A 7 8.36 28.33 6.54
CA VAL A 7 9.02 27.03 6.50
C VAL A 7 7.86 26.06 6.35
N LEU A 8 7.42 25.90 5.11
CA LEU A 8 6.63 24.77 4.71
C LEU A 8 7.49 23.58 5.15
N CYS A 9 7.01 22.79 6.10
CA CYS A 9 7.53 21.44 6.32
C CYS A 9 7.27 20.69 5.01
N LEU A 10 8.16 20.88 4.03
CA LEU A 10 8.37 19.93 2.96
C LEU A 10 8.76 18.65 3.68
N LEU A 11 7.78 17.76 3.79
CA LEU A 11 7.98 16.41 4.25
C LEU A 11 8.79 15.76 3.12
N LEU A 12 10.10 15.91 3.19
CA LEU A 12 11.02 15.28 2.25
C LEU A 12 10.78 13.78 2.39
N MET A 13 10.20 13.16 1.36
CA MET A 13 10.22 11.71 1.27
C MET A 13 11.68 11.30 1.07
N SER A 14 12.25 10.77 2.14
CA SER A 14 13.64 10.39 2.25
C SER A 14 13.71 8.98 2.83
N PHE A 15 14.46 8.09 2.18
CA PHE A 15 14.83 6.81 2.77
C PHE A 15 16.29 6.47 2.44
N THR A 16 16.91 5.67 3.30
CA THR A 16 18.26 5.14 3.08
C THR A 16 18.17 3.75 2.42
N TYR A 17 19.08 3.48 1.50
CA TYR A 17 19.10 2.19 0.81
C TYR A 17 20.50 1.60 0.69
N TYR A 18 20.55 0.26 0.65
CA TYR A 18 21.76 -0.51 0.36
C TYR A 18 21.49 -1.41 -0.85
N VAL A 19 22.48 -1.53 -1.75
CA VAL A 19 22.39 -2.39 -2.93
C VAL A 19 23.37 -3.54 -2.80
N ASN A 20 22.84 -4.77 -2.83
CA ASN A 20 23.65 -5.96 -2.94
C ASN A 20 23.53 -6.55 -4.35
N VAL A 21 24.64 -6.51 -5.08
CA VAL A 21 24.72 -6.96 -6.49
C VAL A 21 25.03 -8.45 -6.64
N ASP A 22 25.24 -9.18 -5.54
CA ASP A 22 25.57 -10.60 -5.59
C ASP A 22 24.38 -11.42 -6.13
N GLY A 23 24.68 -12.45 -6.92
CA GLY A 23 23.69 -13.46 -7.35
C GLY A 23 22.92 -13.16 -8.63
N GLY A 24 23.16 -12.04 -9.33
CA GLY A 24 22.52 -11.73 -10.61
C GLY A 24 23.42 -11.08 -11.64
N GLU A 25 22.83 -10.34 -12.57
CA GLU A 25 23.58 -9.60 -13.59
C GLU A 25 24.41 -8.47 -12.97
N ALA A 26 25.53 -8.12 -13.61
CA ALA A 26 26.50 -7.18 -13.04
C ALA A 26 26.00 -5.73 -12.93
N ASP A 27 24.79 -5.39 -13.40
CA ASP A 27 24.32 -4.01 -13.57
C ASP A 27 23.08 -3.65 -12.75
N LEU A 28 22.81 -4.34 -11.63
CA LEU A 28 21.69 -3.97 -10.76
C LEU A 28 21.80 -2.52 -10.27
N SER A 29 22.99 -2.09 -9.86
CA SER A 29 23.22 -0.70 -9.43
C SER A 29 22.95 0.31 -10.53
N GLY A 30 23.33 0.04 -11.78
CA GLY A 30 23.06 0.94 -12.90
C GLY A 30 21.57 1.06 -13.23
N HIS A 31 20.86 -0.07 -13.23
CA HIS A 31 19.39 -0.08 -13.39
C HIS A 31 18.68 0.65 -12.25
N LEU A 32 19.12 0.45 -11.01
CA LEU A 32 18.55 1.14 -9.85
C LEU A 32 18.76 2.65 -9.95
N GLN A 33 19.99 3.11 -10.23
CA GLN A 33 20.25 4.54 -10.38
C GLN A 33 19.40 5.16 -11.49
N THR A 34 19.24 4.48 -12.62
CA THR A 34 18.36 4.93 -13.72
C THR A 34 16.88 5.00 -13.31
N ALA A 35 16.45 4.15 -12.36
CA ALA A 35 15.10 4.18 -11.81
C ALA A 35 14.91 5.31 -10.79
N LEU A 36 15.88 5.51 -9.89
CA LEU A 36 15.90 6.62 -8.93
C LEU A 36 15.91 7.98 -9.64
N ASP A 37 16.75 8.13 -10.67
CA ASP A 37 16.83 9.35 -11.47
C ASP A 37 15.51 9.66 -12.20
N ALA A 38 14.78 8.64 -12.64
CA ALA A 38 13.49 8.82 -13.29
C ALA A 38 12.45 9.45 -12.34
N TRP A 39 12.40 8.99 -11.09
CA TRP A 39 11.52 9.57 -10.08
C TRP A 39 11.96 10.97 -9.65
N ARG A 40 13.26 11.20 -9.46
CA ARG A 40 13.81 12.53 -9.16
C ARG A 40 13.59 13.55 -10.27
N ALA A 41 13.53 13.10 -11.53
CA ALA A 41 13.22 13.98 -12.66
C ALA A 41 11.78 14.50 -12.64
N VAL A 42 10.87 13.81 -11.93
CA VAL A 42 9.51 14.29 -11.67
C VAL A 42 9.53 15.30 -10.53
N ASP A 43 10.15 14.95 -9.39
CA ASP A 43 10.30 15.84 -8.24
C ASP A 43 11.69 15.73 -7.59
N GLU A 44 12.45 16.83 -7.63
CA GLU A 44 13.82 16.91 -7.11
C GLU A 44 13.88 16.86 -5.56
N THR A 45 12.75 16.94 -4.87
CA THR A 45 12.67 16.84 -3.41
C THR A 45 12.73 15.41 -2.90
N LEU A 46 12.56 14.41 -3.78
CA LEU A 46 12.76 13.00 -3.46
C LEU A 46 14.23 12.71 -3.12
N ASN A 47 14.48 12.33 -1.88
CA ASN A 47 15.82 12.01 -1.40
C ASN A 47 16.02 10.50 -1.26
N PHE A 48 17.06 9.98 -1.90
CA PHE A 48 17.42 8.57 -1.82
C PHE A 48 18.90 8.52 -1.48
N GLU A 49 19.21 8.05 -0.28
CA GLU A 49 20.58 8.04 0.23
C GLU A 49 21.13 6.62 0.23
N GLU A 50 22.14 6.38 -0.61
CA GLU A 50 22.86 5.11 -0.59
C GLU A 50 23.78 5.05 0.63
N VAL A 51 23.64 4.00 1.45
CA VAL A 51 24.54 3.72 2.58
C VAL A 51 25.52 2.61 2.21
N THR A 52 26.66 2.57 2.89
CA THR A 52 27.70 1.56 2.62
C THR A 52 27.55 0.30 3.45
N GLU A 53 26.80 0.36 4.55
CA GLU A 53 26.55 -0.77 5.45
C GLU A 53 25.07 -1.15 5.41
N GLU A 54 24.79 -2.44 5.18
CA GLU A 54 23.42 -2.98 5.10
C GLU A 54 22.58 -2.69 6.36
N ALA A 55 23.22 -2.69 7.54
CA ALA A 55 22.56 -2.43 8.82
C ALA A 55 22.10 -0.97 9.00
N GLU A 56 22.58 -0.03 8.18
CA GLU A 56 22.19 1.38 8.21
C GLU A 56 21.04 1.69 7.23
N ALA A 57 20.71 0.75 6.35
CA ALA A 57 19.68 0.94 5.33
C ALA A 57 18.28 0.66 5.89
N GLU A 58 17.31 1.49 5.52
CA GLU A 58 15.89 1.18 5.71
C GLU A 58 15.40 0.19 4.64
N THR A 59 15.97 0.29 3.44
CA THR A 59 15.64 -0.56 2.29
C THR A 59 16.87 -1.28 1.73
N ILE A 60 16.77 -2.59 1.54
CA ILE A 60 17.82 -3.41 0.90
C ILE A 60 17.32 -3.85 -0.46
N ILE A 61 18.04 -3.50 -1.53
CA ILE A 61 17.74 -3.95 -2.90
C ILE A 61 18.77 -5.00 -3.30
N LYS A 62 18.33 -6.21 -3.62
CA LYS A 62 19.22 -7.33 -3.96
C LYS A 62 18.58 -8.31 -4.93
N TYR A 63 19.38 -9.22 -5.48
CA TYR A 63 18.84 -10.37 -6.18
C TYR A 63 18.33 -11.42 -5.20
N GLY A 64 17.15 -11.97 -5.45
CA GLY A 64 16.62 -13.11 -4.70
C GLY A 64 17.09 -14.45 -5.28
N ASP A 65 16.93 -15.53 -4.51
CA ASP A 65 17.12 -16.89 -5.04
C ASP A 65 16.08 -17.18 -6.14
N GLU A 66 16.53 -17.61 -7.32
CA GLU A 66 15.68 -17.94 -8.47
C GLU A 66 14.56 -18.93 -8.10
N ALA A 67 14.78 -19.82 -7.12
CA ALA A 67 13.78 -20.79 -6.66
C ALA A 67 12.58 -20.17 -5.92
N LEU A 68 12.69 -18.91 -5.46
CA LEU A 68 11.58 -18.18 -4.84
C LEU A 68 10.57 -17.66 -5.87
N TYR A 69 10.96 -17.61 -7.14
CA TYR A 69 10.16 -16.99 -8.19
C TYR A 69 9.36 -18.03 -8.97
N GLY A 70 8.05 -17.77 -9.09
CA GLY A 70 7.23 -18.40 -10.10
C GLY A 70 7.58 -17.92 -11.51
N PRO A 71 7.03 -18.54 -12.56
CA PRO A 71 7.29 -18.14 -13.95
C PRO A 71 6.90 -16.68 -14.22
N ASP A 72 5.91 -16.16 -13.51
CA ASP A 72 5.29 -14.85 -13.75
C ASP A 72 5.68 -13.78 -12.72
N LEU A 73 6.65 -14.08 -11.85
CA LEU A 73 7.10 -13.17 -10.79
C LEU A 73 8.47 -12.58 -11.13
N TYR A 74 8.60 -11.27 -10.99
CA TYR A 74 9.83 -10.52 -11.30
C TYR A 74 10.50 -9.91 -10.07
N SER A 75 9.72 -9.59 -9.04
CA SER A 75 10.19 -9.01 -7.78
C SER A 75 9.38 -9.56 -6.61
N LEU A 76 9.96 -9.46 -5.42
CA LEU A 76 9.31 -9.68 -4.14
C LEU A 76 9.72 -8.57 -3.19
N THR A 77 8.74 -7.96 -2.54
CA THR A 77 8.99 -7.01 -1.45
C THR A 77 8.60 -7.66 -0.14
N VAL A 78 9.57 -7.79 0.76
CA VAL A 78 9.40 -8.43 2.08
C VAL A 78 9.82 -7.47 3.17
N GLN A 79 9.09 -7.50 4.28
CA GLN A 79 9.46 -6.75 5.48
C GLN A 79 9.98 -7.72 6.53
N THR A 80 11.14 -7.44 7.10
CA THR A 80 11.66 -8.24 8.20
C THR A 80 10.84 -7.99 9.46
N ALA A 81 10.49 -9.07 10.18
CA ALA A 81 9.70 -8.99 11.40
C ALA A 81 10.53 -8.67 12.65
N ASP A 82 11.82 -8.41 12.49
CA ASP A 82 12.72 -8.06 13.57
C ASP A 82 12.56 -6.58 13.97
N GLU A 83 13.35 -6.15 14.95
CA GLU A 83 13.28 -4.77 15.46
C GLU A 83 13.71 -3.73 14.43
N SER A 84 14.45 -4.13 13.39
CA SER A 84 14.93 -3.23 12.34
C SER A 84 13.82 -2.77 11.38
N LYS A 85 12.77 -3.59 11.20
CA LYS A 85 11.65 -3.35 10.26
C LYS A 85 12.14 -3.02 8.83
N GLN A 86 13.30 -3.54 8.43
CA GLN A 86 13.87 -3.31 7.11
C GLN A 86 12.96 -3.86 6.02
N THR A 87 12.92 -3.15 4.90
CA THR A 87 12.24 -3.60 3.69
C THR A 87 13.28 -4.17 2.73
N GLU A 88 13.11 -5.40 2.27
CA GLU A 88 13.94 -5.97 1.21
C GLU A 88 13.16 -6.04 -0.10
N ILE A 89 13.74 -5.50 -1.16
CA ILE A 89 13.29 -5.70 -2.54
C ILE A 89 14.21 -6.73 -3.17
N LEU A 90 13.64 -7.90 -3.43
CA LEU A 90 14.29 -9.01 -4.11
C LEU A 90 13.92 -8.95 -5.59
N ILE A 91 14.93 -8.81 -6.45
CA ILE A 91 14.78 -8.86 -7.90
C ILE A 91 15.10 -10.26 -8.39
N ARG A 92 14.30 -10.79 -9.32
CA ARG A 92 14.60 -12.07 -9.95
C ARG A 92 15.87 -11.96 -10.80
N PRO A 93 16.89 -12.81 -10.60
CA PRO A 93 18.16 -12.73 -11.34
C PRO A 93 18.00 -12.77 -12.87
N SER A 94 17.01 -13.52 -13.36
CA SER A 94 16.75 -13.72 -14.79
C SER A 94 15.69 -12.79 -15.40
N ALA A 95 15.23 -11.77 -14.65
CA ALA A 95 14.26 -10.80 -15.14
C ALA A 95 14.83 -9.95 -16.29
N ARG A 96 14.09 -9.88 -17.40
CA ARG A 96 14.50 -9.15 -18.61
C ARG A 96 14.32 -7.64 -18.51
N ASP A 97 13.43 -7.19 -17.63
CA ASP A 97 12.98 -5.79 -17.54
C ASP A 97 13.26 -5.20 -16.15
N ASN A 98 14.46 -5.44 -15.60
CA ASN A 98 14.86 -4.98 -14.26
C ASN A 98 14.61 -3.49 -14.04
N GLN A 99 14.83 -2.66 -15.05
CA GLN A 99 14.57 -1.22 -14.95
C GLN A 99 13.09 -0.90 -14.72
N ARG A 100 12.16 -1.58 -15.41
CA ARG A 100 10.71 -1.37 -15.23
C ARG A 100 10.27 -1.87 -13.85
N VAL A 101 10.77 -3.04 -13.46
CA VAL A 101 10.49 -3.65 -12.15
C VAL A 101 10.96 -2.71 -11.03
N LEU A 102 12.20 -2.23 -11.10
CA LEU A 102 12.74 -1.31 -10.10
C LEU A 102 11.97 0.01 -10.04
N ARG A 103 11.56 0.58 -11.19
CA ARG A 103 10.71 1.78 -11.18
C ARG A 103 9.37 1.52 -10.48
N HIS A 104 8.75 0.36 -10.71
CA HIS A 104 7.52 -0.05 -10.03
C HIS A 104 7.71 -0.17 -8.52
N GLU A 105 8.70 -0.95 -8.07
CA GLU A 105 8.97 -1.15 -6.65
C GLU A 105 9.34 0.15 -5.93
N LEU A 106 10.15 1.01 -6.57
CA LEU A 106 10.46 2.33 -6.03
C LEU A 106 9.22 3.23 -5.93
N GLY A 107 8.30 3.14 -6.90
CA GLY A 107 7.01 3.82 -6.84
C GLY A 107 6.20 3.40 -5.62
N LEU A 108 6.15 2.10 -5.32
CA LEU A 108 5.49 1.60 -4.11
C LEU A 108 6.18 2.10 -2.83
N LEU A 109 7.52 2.09 -2.79
CA LEU A 109 8.29 2.59 -1.64
C LEU A 109 8.04 4.06 -1.34
N ILE A 110 7.89 4.91 -2.37
CA ILE A 110 7.53 6.33 -2.19
C ILE A 110 6.02 6.55 -2.01
N GLY A 111 5.26 5.49 -1.74
CA GLY A 111 3.87 5.57 -1.31
C GLY A 111 2.83 5.61 -2.44
N LEU A 112 3.23 5.35 -3.69
CA LEU A 112 2.28 5.18 -4.79
C LEU A 112 1.53 3.86 -4.67
N THR A 113 0.35 3.79 -5.27
CA THR A 113 -0.47 2.58 -5.33
C THR A 113 -0.51 2.01 -6.74
N THR A 114 -0.82 0.73 -6.87
CA THR A 114 -0.88 0.08 -8.18
C THR A 114 -1.97 0.67 -9.08
N SER A 115 -1.71 0.72 -10.39
CA SER A 115 -2.63 1.20 -11.43
C SER A 115 -2.93 0.11 -12.47
N ARG A 116 -3.91 0.34 -13.34
CA ARG A 116 -4.20 -0.54 -14.49
C ARG A 116 -3.31 -0.24 -15.70
N THR A 117 -2.57 0.87 -15.68
CA THR A 117 -1.72 1.35 -16.77
C THR A 117 -0.42 1.93 -16.22
N GLY A 118 0.56 2.17 -17.09
CA GLY A 118 1.82 2.80 -16.70
C GLY A 118 2.76 1.87 -15.94
N ILE A 119 3.75 2.46 -15.28
CA ILE A 119 4.76 1.75 -14.49
C ILE A 119 4.14 1.14 -13.24
N MET A 120 3.14 1.80 -12.65
CA MET A 120 2.44 1.27 -11.47
C MET A 120 1.48 0.11 -11.82
N ASN A 121 1.40 -0.34 -13.08
CA ASN A 121 0.73 -1.60 -13.41
C ASN A 121 1.62 -2.82 -13.06
N PRO A 122 1.19 -3.67 -12.10
CA PRO A 122 1.96 -4.84 -11.68
C PRO A 122 2.02 -5.94 -12.76
N ALA A 123 1.08 -5.95 -13.71
CA ALA A 123 1.10 -6.89 -14.82
C ALA A 123 2.07 -6.42 -15.90
N ILE A 124 3.28 -6.98 -15.91
CA ILE A 124 4.32 -6.68 -16.89
C ILE A 124 4.09 -7.50 -18.16
N LYS A 125 3.92 -6.82 -19.30
CA LYS A 125 3.88 -7.46 -20.61
C LYS A 125 5.17 -7.22 -21.37
N PRO A 126 5.55 -8.13 -22.29
CA PRO A 126 6.59 -7.82 -23.27
C PRO A 126 6.24 -6.52 -24.00
N ASP A 127 7.22 -5.64 -24.15
CA ASP A 127 7.12 -4.33 -24.80
C ASP A 127 6.35 -3.24 -24.03
N ASP A 128 5.99 -3.46 -22.76
CA ASP A 128 5.47 -2.38 -21.92
C ASP A 128 6.49 -1.22 -21.82
N PRO A 129 6.02 0.04 -21.78
CA PRO A 129 6.91 1.18 -21.67
C PRO A 129 7.68 1.13 -20.34
N ILE A 130 8.97 1.44 -20.41
CA ILE A 130 9.82 1.58 -19.22
C ILE A 130 9.72 2.98 -18.60
N GLU A 131 9.25 3.97 -19.36
CA GLU A 131 9.11 5.37 -18.92
C GLU A 131 7.88 5.60 -18.06
N LEU A 132 7.99 6.55 -17.13
CA LEU A 132 6.87 7.01 -16.32
C LEU A 132 5.79 7.61 -17.23
N SER A 133 4.54 7.16 -17.04
CA SER A 133 3.39 7.71 -17.73
C SER A 133 2.88 8.97 -17.02
N GLU A 134 2.02 9.75 -17.69
CA GLU A 134 1.32 10.89 -17.05
C GLU A 134 0.52 10.44 -15.82
N ALA A 135 -0.03 9.22 -15.83
CA ALA A 135 -0.75 8.68 -14.67
C ALA A 135 0.17 8.44 -13.48
N ASP A 136 1.38 7.90 -13.70
CA ASP A 136 2.37 7.68 -12.64
C ASP A 136 2.84 9.02 -12.05
N ILE A 137 3.06 10.03 -12.91
CA ILE A 137 3.47 11.38 -12.51
C ILE A 137 2.37 12.06 -11.68
N ASN A 138 1.12 12.05 -12.17
CA ASN A 138 0.00 12.68 -11.46
C ASN A 138 -0.23 12.02 -10.09
N GLN A 139 -0.01 10.70 -9.97
CA GLN A 139 -0.11 10.00 -8.70
C GLN A 139 0.99 10.42 -7.72
N LEU A 140 2.22 10.61 -8.21
CA LEU A 140 3.31 11.13 -7.38
C LEU A 140 3.04 12.57 -6.94
N ASP A 141 2.61 13.43 -7.85
CA ASP A 141 2.23 14.81 -7.52
C ASP A 141 1.12 14.83 -6.46
N ALA A 142 0.09 13.98 -6.61
CA ALA A 142 -0.96 13.84 -5.60
C ALA A 142 -0.39 13.36 -4.26
N SER A 143 0.49 12.36 -4.27
CA SER A 143 1.10 11.83 -3.04
C SER A 143 2.02 12.82 -2.33
N LEU A 144 2.77 13.64 -3.06
CA LEU A 144 3.68 14.65 -2.48
C LEU A 144 2.92 15.88 -1.96
N ASN A 145 1.79 16.20 -2.58
CA ASN A 145 0.92 17.29 -2.13
C ASN A 145 -0.20 16.81 -1.18
N ALA A 146 -0.29 15.51 -0.93
CA ALA A 146 -1.26 14.94 -0.01
C ALA A 146 -1.02 15.51 1.39
N VAL A 147 -2.01 16.25 1.86
CA VAL A 147 -2.10 16.61 3.27
C VAL A 147 -2.67 15.41 4.02
N LYS A 148 -2.34 15.23 5.30
CA LYS A 148 -2.79 14.04 6.06
C LYS A 148 -4.32 13.89 6.05
N GLU A 149 -5.01 15.01 5.93
CA GLU A 149 -6.45 15.14 5.89
C GLU A 149 -7.09 14.68 4.56
N ASP A 150 -6.30 14.50 3.48
CA ASP A 150 -6.74 13.94 2.20
C ASP A 150 -6.62 12.41 2.26
N LEU A 151 -7.67 11.79 2.79
CA LEU A 151 -7.74 10.36 3.10
C LEU A 151 -7.90 9.50 1.85
N ASN A 152 -8.56 10.02 0.81
CA ASN A 152 -8.73 9.31 -0.46
C ASN A 152 -7.58 9.56 -1.45
N ARG A 153 -6.70 10.52 -1.16
CA ARG A 153 -5.51 10.93 -1.93
C ARG A 153 -5.84 11.44 -3.33
N ASP A 154 -6.96 12.15 -3.48
CA ASP A 154 -7.35 12.78 -4.76
C ASP A 154 -6.77 14.19 -4.94
N GLY A 155 -6.06 14.69 -3.93
CA GLY A 155 -5.40 16.00 -3.89
C GLY A 155 -6.28 17.12 -3.31
N THR A 156 -7.52 16.83 -2.90
CA THR A 156 -8.45 17.82 -2.33
C THR A 156 -9.12 17.29 -1.07
N VAL A 157 -8.96 17.98 0.07
CA VAL A 157 -9.69 17.63 1.30
C VAL A 157 -11.16 18.07 1.22
N ASP A 158 -12.06 17.15 0.89
CA ASP A 158 -13.49 17.42 0.68
C ASP A 158 -14.45 16.42 1.35
N PHE A 159 -15.69 16.36 0.86
CA PHE A 159 -16.73 15.49 1.39
C PHE A 159 -16.36 14.00 1.33
N TYR A 160 -15.59 13.59 0.32
CA TYR A 160 -15.21 12.19 0.13
C TYR A 160 -14.20 11.75 1.19
N ASP A 161 -13.30 12.62 1.63
CA ASP A 161 -12.43 12.33 2.80
C ASP A 161 -13.23 12.22 4.08
N LEU A 162 -14.22 13.10 4.27
CA LEU A 162 -15.12 12.99 5.41
C LEU A 162 -15.92 11.67 5.40
N ALA A 163 -16.30 11.19 4.22
CA ALA A 163 -16.97 9.91 4.06
C ALA A 163 -16.04 8.73 4.40
N GLU A 164 -14.77 8.76 3.96
CA GLU A 164 -13.77 7.76 4.33
C GLU A 164 -13.46 7.79 5.84
N PHE A 165 -13.28 8.97 6.41
CA PHE A 165 -13.11 9.17 7.84
C PHE A 165 -14.27 8.56 8.64
N ALA A 166 -15.51 8.82 8.22
CA ALA A 166 -16.70 8.31 8.90
C ALA A 166 -16.77 6.77 8.91
N ARG A 167 -16.20 6.08 7.92
CA ARG A 167 -16.12 4.60 7.89
C ARG A 167 -15.15 4.06 8.93
N LEU A 168 -14.13 4.83 9.28
CA LEU A 168 -13.08 4.45 10.21
C LEU A 168 -13.29 4.99 11.63
N TYR A 169 -14.29 5.86 11.83
CA TYR A 169 -14.54 6.49 13.13
C TYR A 169 -14.81 5.48 14.25
N GLY A 170 -14.12 5.66 15.38
CA GLY A 170 -14.15 4.77 16.54
C GLY A 170 -13.27 3.52 16.42
N SER A 171 -12.49 3.38 15.34
CA SER A 171 -11.48 2.33 15.24
C SER A 171 -10.26 2.64 16.11
N SER A 172 -9.59 1.59 16.57
CA SER A 172 -8.37 1.67 17.38
C SER A 172 -7.26 0.91 16.67
N ASP A 173 -6.60 1.58 15.74
CA ASP A 173 -5.45 1.06 14.99
C ASP A 173 -4.48 2.23 14.77
N ILE A 174 -3.26 2.08 15.28
CA ILE A 174 -2.15 3.05 15.11
C ILE A 174 -1.75 3.24 13.65
N SER A 175 -2.21 2.36 12.77
CA SER A 175 -1.95 2.35 11.34
C SER A 175 -3.14 2.89 10.53
N SER A 176 -4.20 3.34 11.20
CA SER A 176 -5.39 3.86 10.53
C SER A 176 -5.06 5.18 9.84
N PRO A 177 -5.34 5.34 8.53
CA PRO A 177 -5.14 6.61 7.86
C PRO A 177 -6.00 7.74 8.43
N ALA A 178 -7.08 7.40 9.15
CA ALA A 178 -7.95 8.37 9.80
C ALA A 178 -7.51 8.79 11.21
N ASP A 179 -6.47 8.16 11.77
CA ASP A 179 -5.82 8.58 13.03
C ASP A 179 -4.83 9.71 12.72
N LEU A 180 -5.36 10.91 12.55
CA LEU A 180 -4.63 12.09 12.07
C LEU A 180 -3.70 12.68 13.14
N ASN A 181 -3.98 12.41 14.41
CA ASN A 181 -3.17 12.87 15.54
C ASN A 181 -2.15 11.81 16.04
N GLU A 182 -2.20 10.59 15.50
CA GLU A 182 -1.33 9.44 15.80
C GLU A 182 -1.40 8.97 17.26
N ASP A 183 -2.58 9.03 17.89
CA ASP A 183 -2.79 8.58 19.28
C ASP A 183 -3.33 7.14 19.41
N GLY A 184 -3.57 6.48 18.27
CA GLY A 184 -4.05 5.12 18.15
C GLY A 184 -5.57 4.98 18.16
N GLN A 185 -6.33 6.09 18.18
CA GLN A 185 -7.79 6.09 18.13
C GLN A 185 -8.30 7.08 17.09
N VAL A 186 -9.19 6.64 16.22
CA VAL A 186 -9.89 7.54 15.28
C VAL A 186 -11.09 8.15 15.99
N ASP A 187 -10.96 9.38 16.50
CA ASP A 187 -12.00 10.01 17.30
C ASP A 187 -12.31 11.47 16.93
N LYS A 188 -12.94 12.20 17.85
CA LYS A 188 -13.35 13.59 17.64
C LYS A 188 -12.14 14.53 17.48
N ALA A 189 -11.00 14.21 18.06
CA ALA A 189 -9.77 14.97 17.90
C ALA A 189 -9.31 14.95 16.44
N ASP A 190 -9.32 13.78 15.79
CA ASP A 190 -8.98 13.64 14.37
C ASP A 190 -10.00 14.34 13.48
N LEU A 191 -11.29 14.20 13.80
CA LEU A 191 -12.35 14.92 13.08
C LEU A 191 -12.13 16.44 13.11
N ALA A 192 -11.61 16.98 14.21
CA ALA A 192 -11.31 18.40 14.31
C ALA A 192 -10.12 18.83 13.43
N ILE A 193 -9.14 17.95 13.24
CA ILE A 193 -8.01 18.15 12.31
C ILE A 193 -8.55 18.17 10.87
N LEU A 194 -9.30 17.13 10.49
CA LEU A 194 -9.94 17.03 9.17
C LEU A 194 -10.79 18.27 8.86
N GLN A 195 -11.65 18.69 9.80
CA GLN A 195 -12.50 19.87 9.63
C GLN A 195 -11.71 21.18 9.43
N ALA A 196 -10.50 21.28 9.98
CA ALA A 196 -9.67 22.47 9.83
C ALA A 196 -9.07 22.58 8.42
N ALA A 197 -8.79 21.45 7.77
CA ALA A 197 -8.29 21.39 6.39
C ALA A 197 -9.42 21.34 5.34
N TYR A 198 -10.63 20.95 5.76
CA TYR A 198 -11.79 20.76 4.88
C TYR A 198 -12.09 22.01 4.04
N THR A 199 -12.08 21.83 2.72
CA THR A 199 -12.49 22.86 1.77
C THR A 199 -13.80 22.46 1.11
N PHE A 200 -14.76 23.37 1.09
CA PHE A 200 -16.03 23.10 0.42
C PHE A 200 -15.80 23.12 -1.10
N ALA A 201 -15.65 21.95 -1.71
CA ALA A 201 -15.63 21.81 -3.16
C ALA A 201 -17.00 22.19 -3.74
N GLU A 202 -17.02 22.69 -4.98
CA GLU A 202 -18.28 22.83 -5.69
C GLU A 202 -18.90 21.45 -5.90
N PRO A 203 -20.24 21.29 -5.74
CA PRO A 203 -20.89 20.01 -5.97
C PRO A 203 -20.57 19.47 -7.37
N SER A 204 -19.87 18.34 -7.45
CA SER A 204 -19.65 17.63 -8.70
C SER A 204 -20.81 16.66 -8.95
N GLU A 205 -21.37 16.67 -10.16
CA GLU A 205 -22.37 15.66 -10.54
C GLU A 205 -21.74 14.30 -10.84
N THR A 206 -20.41 14.26 -11.04
CA THR A 206 -19.63 13.03 -11.17
C THR A 206 -18.86 12.81 -9.88
N GLY A 207 -19.19 11.74 -9.15
CA GLY A 207 -18.37 11.33 -8.01
C GLY A 207 -16.94 11.00 -8.45
N PRO A 208 -15.98 10.94 -7.49
CA PRO A 208 -14.59 10.61 -7.79
C PRO A 208 -14.56 9.29 -8.56
N GLU A 209 -13.80 9.26 -9.65
CA GLU A 209 -13.60 8.04 -10.42
C GLU A 209 -12.98 7.02 -9.49
N ASN A 210 -13.74 6.01 -9.09
CA ASN A 210 -13.18 4.89 -8.36
C ASN A 210 -12.35 4.07 -9.36
N PRO A 211 -11.01 4.07 -9.29
CA PRO A 211 -10.17 3.34 -10.25
C PRO A 211 -10.38 1.81 -10.15
N ASN A 212 -11.01 1.34 -9.08
CA ASN A 212 -11.39 -0.04 -8.86
C ASN A 212 -12.84 -0.36 -9.29
N ALA A 213 -13.64 0.63 -9.68
CA ALA A 213 -14.93 0.39 -10.31
C ALA A 213 -14.70 -0.07 -11.75
N ASP A 214 -14.33 -1.34 -11.89
CA ASP A 214 -14.43 -2.07 -13.15
C ASP A 214 -15.90 -2.09 -13.58
N THR A 215 -16.34 -1.04 -14.25
CA THR A 215 -17.68 -0.89 -14.81
C THR A 215 -17.76 -1.66 -16.13
N THR A 216 -17.38 -2.94 -16.06
CA THR A 216 -17.66 -3.95 -17.07
C THR A 216 -18.72 -4.93 -16.55
N PHE A 217 -19.73 -4.41 -15.84
CA PHE A 217 -21.04 -5.06 -15.80
C PHE A 217 -21.84 -4.61 -17.04
N GLU A 218 -21.34 -4.94 -18.24
CA GLU A 218 -22.24 -5.37 -19.30
C GLU A 218 -22.77 -6.74 -18.86
N GLU A 219 -23.64 -6.73 -17.85
CA GLU A 219 -24.55 -7.83 -17.59
C GLU A 219 -25.52 -7.82 -18.78
N ALA A 220 -25.07 -8.42 -19.89
CA ALA A 220 -25.95 -8.96 -20.89
C ALA A 220 -26.86 -9.94 -20.15
N LEU A 221 -27.98 -9.42 -19.66
CA LEU A 221 -29.06 -10.22 -19.11
C LEU A 221 -29.26 -11.39 -20.08
N PRO A 222 -29.13 -12.65 -19.64
CA PRO A 222 -29.36 -13.77 -20.54
C PRO A 222 -30.75 -13.58 -21.16
N PRO A 223 -30.90 -13.80 -22.48
CA PRO A 223 -32.19 -13.65 -23.13
C PRO A 223 -33.19 -14.53 -22.39
N VAL A 224 -34.24 -13.92 -21.84
CA VAL A 224 -35.30 -14.61 -21.10
C VAL A 224 -35.87 -15.70 -22.01
N PRO A 225 -35.65 -16.99 -21.73
CA PRO A 225 -36.18 -18.05 -22.58
C PRO A 225 -37.65 -18.24 -22.20
N GLY A 226 -38.57 -17.68 -22.98
CA GLY A 226 -39.99 -18.00 -22.83
C GLY A 226 -41.05 -16.95 -23.17
N GLU A 227 -40.70 -15.76 -23.68
CA GLU A 227 -41.75 -14.84 -24.17
C GLU A 227 -42.27 -15.30 -25.54
N GLU A 228 -43.26 -16.18 -25.50
CA GLU A 228 -44.18 -16.37 -26.61
C GLU A 228 -44.95 -15.06 -26.88
N PRO A 229 -45.17 -14.67 -28.14
CA PRO A 229 -45.96 -13.50 -28.47
C PRO A 229 -47.42 -13.73 -28.08
N SER A 230 -47.86 -13.13 -26.98
CA SER A 230 -49.27 -13.08 -26.60
C SER A 230 -49.99 -12.01 -27.44
N PRO A 231 -51.03 -12.36 -28.21
CA PRO A 231 -51.89 -11.38 -28.84
C PRO A 231 -53.03 -10.98 -27.87
N ASP A 232 -53.55 -9.77 -28.07
CA ASP A 232 -54.72 -9.17 -27.43
C ASP A 232 -54.54 -8.45 -26.08
N ALA A 233 -54.26 -7.15 -26.22
CA ALA A 233 -55.13 -6.05 -25.79
C ALA A 233 -56.19 -6.34 -24.70
N ALA A 234 -55.96 -5.80 -23.50
CA ALA A 234 -57.01 -5.28 -22.64
C ALA A 234 -56.49 -4.09 -21.82
N ASP A 235 -57.12 -2.95 -22.04
CA ASP A 235 -56.94 -1.65 -21.39
C ASP A 235 -57.28 -1.71 -19.88
N PRO A 236 -56.38 -1.33 -18.96
CA PRO A 236 -56.64 -1.34 -17.51
C PRO A 236 -57.22 -0.01 -16.97
N SER A 237 -57.83 0.82 -17.82
CA SER A 237 -58.42 2.11 -17.39
C SER A 237 -59.89 1.96 -16.96
N GLY A 238 -60.16 1.12 -15.96
CA GLY A 238 -61.49 0.97 -15.35
C GLY A 238 -61.59 1.71 -14.00
N PRO A 239 -62.68 2.44 -13.70
CA PRO A 239 -62.85 3.14 -12.42
C PRO A 239 -63.04 2.15 -11.27
N VAL A 240 -62.30 2.36 -10.19
CA VAL A 240 -62.38 1.61 -8.93
C VAL A 240 -63.77 1.81 -8.30
N ASP A 241 -64.49 0.72 -8.03
CA ASP A 241 -65.80 0.73 -7.35
C ASP A 241 -65.60 0.89 -5.83
N PRO A 242 -66.03 2.02 -5.22
CA PRO A 242 -65.86 2.26 -3.78
C PRO A 242 -66.79 1.42 -2.89
N ASN A 243 -67.64 0.55 -3.43
CA ASN A 243 -68.56 -0.29 -2.65
C ASN A 243 -68.20 -1.79 -2.66
N ALA A 244 -66.98 -2.16 -3.03
CA ALA A 244 -66.54 -3.55 -2.91
C ALA A 244 -66.58 -4.01 -1.43
N PRO A 245 -67.27 -5.14 -1.11
CA PRO A 245 -67.39 -5.62 0.26
C PRO A 245 -66.01 -6.02 0.80
N VAL A 246 -65.67 -5.46 1.96
CA VAL A 246 -64.46 -5.80 2.73
C VAL A 246 -64.54 -7.29 3.11
N ASP A 247 -63.52 -8.06 2.74
CA ASP A 247 -63.41 -9.48 3.08
C ASP A 247 -63.23 -9.62 4.61
N PRO A 248 -64.19 -10.22 5.34
CA PRO A 248 -64.10 -10.38 6.78
C PRO A 248 -63.11 -11.47 7.23
N ASN A 249 -62.41 -12.15 6.31
CA ASN A 249 -61.42 -13.19 6.61
C ASN A 249 -59.97 -12.77 6.31
N ALA A 250 -59.69 -11.47 6.11
CA ALA A 250 -58.31 -11.00 6.05
C ALA A 250 -57.61 -11.27 7.40
N PRO A 251 -56.49 -12.01 7.43
CA PRO A 251 -55.77 -12.28 8.68
C PRO A 251 -55.18 -10.98 9.24
N ASP A 252 -55.49 -10.71 10.51
CA ASP A 252 -54.90 -9.58 11.25
C ASP A 252 -53.38 -9.70 11.26
N GLU A 253 -52.69 -8.68 10.74
CA GLU A 253 -51.24 -8.56 10.85
C GLU A 253 -50.82 -8.39 12.32
N PRO A 254 -49.76 -9.07 12.79
CA PRO A 254 -49.31 -8.95 14.17
C PRO A 254 -48.70 -7.57 14.43
N VAL A 255 -49.16 -6.94 15.51
CA VAL A 255 -48.60 -5.70 16.07
C VAL A 255 -47.26 -6.02 16.73
N ASP A 256 -46.18 -5.40 16.23
CA ASP A 256 -44.85 -5.49 16.84
C ASP A 256 -44.82 -4.83 18.23
N PRO A 257 -44.24 -5.49 19.26
CA PRO A 257 -44.11 -4.91 20.58
C PRO A 257 -42.87 -4.01 20.70
N ASP A 258 -43.10 -2.87 21.36
CA ASP A 258 -42.14 -1.86 21.83
C ASP A 258 -40.94 -2.47 22.60
N PRO A 259 -39.68 -2.11 22.28
CA PRO A 259 -38.53 -2.46 23.12
C PRO A 259 -38.15 -1.27 24.00
N ASP A 260 -38.63 -1.25 25.25
CA ASP A 260 -38.04 -0.43 26.29
C ASP A 260 -37.92 -1.18 27.64
N ALA A 261 -36.81 -0.91 28.30
CA ALA A 261 -36.36 -1.36 29.63
C ALA A 261 -35.91 -2.83 29.81
N THR A 262 -34.62 -3.01 30.13
CA THR A 262 -34.23 -3.36 31.52
C THR A 262 -32.72 -3.16 31.75
N GLU A 263 -32.45 -2.45 32.84
CA GLU A 263 -31.17 -2.32 33.54
C GLU A 263 -30.63 -3.71 33.93
N ASN A 264 -29.32 -3.92 33.82
CA ASN A 264 -28.64 -4.88 34.69
C ASN A 264 -27.19 -4.46 34.95
N SER A 265 -26.97 -3.90 36.14
CA SER A 265 -25.68 -3.66 36.76
C SER A 265 -25.09 -4.99 37.24
N GLY A 266 -23.94 -5.38 36.69
CA GLY A 266 -23.20 -6.57 37.09
C GLY A 266 -21.71 -6.28 37.20
N GLU A 267 -21.29 -5.86 38.38
CA GLU A 267 -19.91 -5.69 38.83
C GLU A 267 -19.26 -7.07 39.04
N PRO A 268 -18.02 -7.32 38.56
CA PRO A 268 -17.20 -8.40 39.10
C PRO A 268 -16.03 -7.87 39.95
N ASP A 269 -15.93 -8.47 41.14
CA ASP A 269 -14.86 -8.38 42.14
C ASP A 269 -13.44 -8.63 41.57
N PRO A 270 -12.39 -8.07 42.20
CA PRO A 270 -10.99 -8.29 41.82
C PRO A 270 -10.44 -9.57 42.49
N LEU A 271 -9.95 -10.51 41.68
CA LEU A 271 -9.17 -11.63 42.19
C LEU A 271 -7.67 -11.30 42.14
N GLU A 272 -7.13 -11.00 43.32
CA GLU A 272 -5.73 -11.22 43.67
C GLU A 272 -5.39 -12.71 43.51
N GLU A 273 -4.36 -13.06 42.73
CA GLU A 273 -3.50 -14.21 43.03
C GLU A 273 -2.08 -13.96 42.49
N THR A 274 -1.15 -13.69 43.42
CA THR A 274 0.29 -13.92 43.22
C THR A 274 0.62 -15.39 43.47
N PRO A 275 1.53 -16.00 42.69
CA PRO A 275 2.37 -17.08 43.19
C PRO A 275 3.86 -16.68 43.29
N PRO A 276 4.63 -17.33 44.20
CA PRO A 276 6.03 -17.00 44.49
C PRO A 276 7.04 -17.77 43.61
N ALA A 277 8.24 -17.19 43.55
CA ALA A 277 9.58 -17.75 43.32
C ALA A 277 9.74 -19.16 42.73
N ASP A 278 10.56 -19.27 41.68
CA ASP A 278 11.47 -20.41 41.56
C ASP A 278 12.87 -19.96 41.16
N ASP A 279 13.82 -20.50 41.91
CA ASP A 279 15.24 -20.22 42.00
C ASP A 279 15.90 -21.46 41.40
N ASN A 280 16.47 -21.34 40.20
CA ASN A 280 17.33 -22.40 39.66
C ASN A 280 18.54 -21.78 38.97
N GLN A 281 19.58 -21.61 39.79
CA GLN A 281 20.94 -21.86 39.38
C GLN A 281 21.03 -23.29 38.83
N ASP A 282 21.56 -23.47 37.61
CA ASP A 282 22.44 -24.61 37.40
C ASP A 282 23.53 -24.29 36.37
N ASP A 283 24.67 -24.86 36.72
CA ASP A 283 26.02 -24.71 36.22
C ASP A 283 26.25 -25.82 35.18
N THR A 284 26.59 -25.47 33.94
CA THR A 284 27.28 -26.42 33.06
C THR A 284 28.41 -25.77 32.30
N THR A 285 29.58 -25.93 32.89
CA THR A 285 30.90 -25.88 32.28
C THR A 285 31.12 -27.10 31.37
N GLY A 286 31.68 -26.92 30.16
CA GLY A 286 32.22 -28.01 29.31
C GLY A 286 32.34 -27.60 27.84
N GLN A 287 33.51 -27.15 27.35
CA GLN A 287 34.56 -27.95 26.70
C GLN A 287 34.12 -28.75 25.46
N GLU A 288 34.55 -28.29 24.28
CA GLU A 288 35.10 -29.06 23.14
C GLU A 288 35.57 -28.01 22.09
N ALA A 289 36.86 -27.76 21.84
CA ALA A 289 37.85 -28.55 21.11
C ALA A 289 37.58 -28.68 19.59
N THR A 290 38.63 -28.38 18.80
CA THR A 290 38.80 -28.60 17.35
C THR A 290 38.11 -27.53 16.47
N THR A 291 38.68 -26.93 15.42
CA THR A 291 39.55 -27.45 14.36
C THR A 291 40.22 -26.25 13.64
N GLY A 292 41.53 -26.31 13.36
CA GLY A 292 41.97 -26.27 11.96
C GLY A 292 42.59 -24.95 11.52
N GLN A 293 43.87 -24.76 11.84
CA GLN A 293 44.75 -23.87 11.06
C GLN A 293 45.08 -24.56 9.73
N GLU A 294 44.66 -23.98 8.61
CA GLU A 294 45.32 -24.22 7.32
C GLU A 294 46.05 -22.94 6.90
N GLU A 295 47.38 -23.02 7.00
CA GLU A 295 48.31 -22.20 6.25
C GLU A 295 48.06 -22.42 4.75
N THR A 296 47.73 -21.37 4.02
CA THR A 296 47.97 -21.33 2.57
C THR A 296 48.96 -20.21 2.28
N THR A 297 50.20 -20.63 2.06
CA THR A 297 51.24 -19.83 1.43
C THR A 297 51.02 -19.89 -0.07
N GLY A 298 50.79 -18.74 -0.69
CA GLY A 298 50.54 -18.60 -2.13
C GLY A 298 50.87 -17.21 -2.61
N ASP A 299 52.10 -16.76 -2.33
CA ASP A 299 52.67 -15.50 -2.79
C ASP A 299 53.59 -15.74 -4.00
N THR A 300 53.65 -14.74 -4.88
CA THR A 300 54.51 -14.54 -6.07
C THR A 300 54.08 -15.19 -7.40
N GLY A 301 53.07 -14.59 -8.03
CA GLY A 301 52.91 -14.59 -9.49
C GLY A 301 53.19 -13.19 -10.06
N GLU A 302 54.45 -12.89 -10.35
CA GLU A 302 54.88 -11.71 -11.12
C GLU A 302 54.13 -11.66 -12.47
N THR A 303 53.29 -10.65 -12.68
CA THR A 303 52.79 -10.32 -14.01
C THR A 303 53.62 -9.19 -14.57
N GLN A 304 54.37 -9.55 -15.61
CA GLN A 304 55.30 -8.74 -16.37
C GLN A 304 54.55 -7.63 -17.14
N GLU A 305 54.81 -6.37 -16.78
CA GLU A 305 54.34 -5.20 -17.53
C GLU A 305 54.98 -5.17 -18.93
N ASN A 306 54.15 -5.19 -19.97
CA ASN A 306 54.55 -4.82 -21.33
C ASN A 306 54.42 -3.29 -21.48
N PRO A 307 55.47 -2.56 -21.90
CA PRO A 307 55.36 -1.15 -22.21
C PRO A 307 54.65 -0.92 -23.56
N PRO A 308 53.85 0.14 -23.71
CA PRO A 308 53.23 0.47 -24.99
C PRO A 308 54.28 0.95 -26.01
N ALA A 309 54.17 0.41 -27.22
CA ALA A 309 54.95 0.82 -28.38
C ALA A 309 54.56 2.25 -28.79
N ASN A 310 55.56 3.12 -28.74
CA ASN A 310 55.55 4.45 -29.31
C ASN A 310 55.57 4.33 -30.84
N GLN A 311 54.61 4.92 -31.56
CA GLN A 311 54.72 5.19 -33.00
C GLN A 311 54.49 6.69 -33.26
N PRO A 312 55.30 7.32 -34.13
CA PRO A 312 55.11 8.69 -34.61
C PRO A 312 54.04 8.80 -35.70
#